data_AF-A0A6M0CQY3-F1
#
_entry.id   AF-A0A6M0CQY3-F1
#
_cell.length_a   1.000
_cell.length_b   1.000
_cell.length_c   1.000
_cell.angle_alpha   90.00
_cell.angle_beta   90.00
_cell.angle_gamma   90.00
#
_symmetry.space_group_name_H-M   'P 1'
#
loop_
_entity.id
_entity.type
_entity.pdbx_description
1 polymer ?
#
loop_
_entity_poly.entity_id
_entity_poly.type
_entity_poly.pdbx_seq_one_letter_code
_entity_poly.pdbx_strand_id
1 'polypeptide(L)'
;MTISRRGFVAGLALTGAAVPAALYAHRELTRPEFPITPGEAKVELADTPGRQLADQLRGVWNLRLHGREAGLRGVPAEGLEVFIDIAPRGRAVRGFIDTAQALRAA
;
A
#
# COMPACT_ATOMS: atom_id res chain seq x y z
N MET A 1 9.38 -60.20 -24.85
CA MET A 1 8.10 -59.51 -25.16
C MET A 1 8.36 -58.49 -26.24
N THR A 2 7.66 -58.57 -27.37
CA THR A 2 7.81 -57.61 -28.49
C THR A 2 6.59 -56.69 -28.48
N ILE A 3 6.76 -55.42 -28.14
CA ILE A 3 5.66 -54.43 -28.15
C ILE A 3 5.33 -54.09 -29.61
N SER A 4 4.05 -54.16 -29.98
CA SER A 4 3.62 -53.82 -31.34
C SER A 4 3.72 -52.30 -31.57
N ARG A 5 4.02 -51.88 -32.81
CA ARG A 5 4.08 -50.44 -33.17
C ARG A 5 2.78 -49.71 -32.82
N ARG A 6 1.63 -50.37 -33.00
CA ARG A 6 0.31 -49.82 -32.65
C ARG A 6 0.13 -49.66 -31.14
N GLY A 7 0.57 -50.63 -30.34
CA GLY A 7 0.55 -50.53 -28.88
C GLY A 7 1.46 -49.43 -28.35
N PHE A 8 2.64 -49.26 -28.95
CA PHE A 8 3.56 -48.16 -28.63
C PHE A 8 2.95 -46.78 -28.94
N VAL A 9 2.36 -46.60 -30.14
CA VAL A 9 1.71 -45.34 -30.53
C VAL A 9 0.48 -45.03 -29.67
N ALA A 10 -0.34 -46.04 -29.35
CA ALA A 10 -1.48 -45.88 -28.46
C ALA A 10 -1.04 -45.46 -27.04
N GLY A 11 0.03 -46.08 -26.51
CA GLY A 11 0.62 -45.68 -25.24
C GLY A 11 1.15 -44.24 -25.25
N LEU A 12 1.85 -43.84 -26.32
CA LEU A 12 2.36 -42.49 -26.47
C LEU A 12 1.22 -41.45 -26.55
N ALA A 13 0.16 -41.75 -27.30
CA ALA A 13 -1.02 -40.89 -27.42
C ALA A 13 -1.77 -40.73 -26.10
N LEU A 14 -1.97 -41.82 -25.36
CA LEU A 14 -2.61 -41.79 -24.04
C LEU A 14 -1.78 -40.98 -23.03
N THR A 15 -0.47 -41.20 -23.00
CA THR A 15 0.43 -40.47 -22.09
C THR A 15 0.50 -38.99 -22.46
N GLY A 16 0.52 -38.67 -23.77
CA GLY A 16 0.51 -37.31 -24.28
C GLY A 16 -0.76 -36.52 -23.93
N ALA A 17 -1.90 -37.19 -23.76
CA ALA A 17 -3.14 -36.54 -23.29
C ALA A 17 -3.25 -36.49 -21.75
N ALA A 18 -2.82 -37.56 -21.06
CA ALA A 18 -2.96 -37.67 -19.61
C ALA A 18 -2.03 -36.75 -18.83
N VAL A 19 -0.79 -36.55 -19.29
CA VAL A 19 0.21 -35.73 -18.58
C VAL A 19 -0.20 -34.24 -18.53
N PRO A 20 -0.59 -33.58 -19.63
CA PRO A 20 -1.06 -32.19 -19.58
C PRO A 20 -2.33 -32.03 -18.74
N ALA A 21 -3.26 -32.99 -18.81
CA ALA A 21 -4.48 -32.97 -18.00
C ALA A 21 -4.17 -33.08 -16.49
N ALA A 22 -3.26 -33.98 -16.11
CA ALA A 22 -2.81 -34.11 -14.73
C ALA A 22 -2.09 -32.85 -14.22
N LEU A 23 -1.24 -32.23 -15.05
CA LEU A 23 -0.56 -30.98 -14.71
C LEU A 23 -1.54 -29.80 -14.58
N TYR A 24 -2.54 -29.71 -15.45
CA TYR A 24 -3.58 -28.69 -15.36
C TYR A 24 -4.43 -28.88 -14.10
N ALA A 25 -4.91 -30.11 -13.85
CA ALA A 25 -5.68 -30.42 -12.66
C ALA A 25 -4.88 -30.14 -11.38
N HIS A 26 -3.61 -30.53 -11.33
CA HIS A 26 -2.73 -30.22 -10.21
C HIS A 26 -2.62 -28.71 -10.00
N ARG A 27 -2.37 -27.93 -11.07
CA ARG A 27 -2.26 -26.46 -10.99
C ARG A 27 -3.53 -25.79 -10.48
N GLU A 28 -4.71 -26.22 -10.93
CA GLU A 28 -5.97 -25.64 -10.44
C GLU A 28 -6.27 -26.05 -8.99
N LEU A 29 -6.00 -27.31 -8.62
CA LEU A 29 -6.19 -27.80 -7.25
C LEU A 29 -5.21 -27.19 -6.25
N THR A 30 -3.99 -26.87 -6.68
CA THR A 30 -2.96 -26.21 -5.85
C THR A 30 -2.88 -24.71 -6.08
N ARG A 31 -3.84 -24.12 -6.80
CA ARG A 31 -3.83 -22.69 -7.09
C ARG A 31 -3.95 -21.92 -5.77
N PRO A 32 -2.97 -21.07 -5.42
CA PRO A 32 -3.11 -20.24 -4.23
C PRO A 32 -4.31 -19.31 -4.43
N GLU A 33 -5.17 -19.19 -3.42
CA GLU A 33 -6.21 -18.17 -3.44
C GLU A 33 -5.54 -16.80 -3.54
N PHE A 34 -5.99 -15.99 -4.51
CA PHE A 34 -5.51 -14.62 -4.62
C PHE A 34 -5.94 -13.84 -3.38
N PRO A 35 -5.10 -12.94 -2.86
CA PRO A 35 -5.51 -12.08 -1.74
C PRO A 35 -6.72 -11.25 -2.18
N ILE A 36 -7.85 -11.48 -1.52
CA ILE A 36 -9.08 -10.73 -1.75
C ILE A 36 -9.00 -9.43 -0.96
N THR A 37 -9.25 -8.28 -1.61
CA THR A 37 -9.35 -7.00 -0.92
C THR A 37 -10.53 -7.00 0.05
N PRO A 38 -10.47 -6.29 1.19
CA PRO A 38 -11.60 -6.19 2.10
C PRO A 38 -12.89 -5.77 1.38
N GLY A 39 -13.98 -6.51 1.59
CA GLY A 39 -15.24 -6.28 0.88
C GLY A 39 -16.01 -5.04 1.33
N GLU A 40 -15.70 -4.50 2.51
CA GLU A 40 -16.33 -3.31 3.07
C GLU A 40 -15.33 -2.49 3.88
N ALA A 41 -15.58 -1.18 3.98
CA ALA A 41 -14.84 -0.31 4.87
C ALA A 41 -15.23 -0.60 6.33
N LYS A 42 -14.24 -0.56 7.22
CA LYS A 42 -14.45 -0.69 8.67
C LYS A 42 -13.97 0.55 9.38
N VAL A 43 -14.55 0.84 10.53
CA VAL A 43 -14.07 1.95 11.38
C VAL A 43 -12.72 1.56 11.96
N GLU A 44 -11.67 2.26 11.51
CA GLU A 44 -10.31 2.07 11.99
C GLU A 44 -9.85 3.25 12.83
N LEU A 45 -9.90 3.08 14.15
CA LEU A 45 -9.36 4.05 15.09
C LEU A 45 -7.86 3.82 15.27
N ALA A 46 -7.11 4.90 15.51
CA ALA A 46 -5.70 4.79 15.84
C ALA A 46 -5.48 3.89 17.07
N ASP A 47 -4.54 2.97 16.94
CA ASP A 47 -4.00 2.14 18.00
C ASP A 47 -3.04 2.97 18.88
N THR A 48 -2.48 2.35 19.92
CA THR A 48 -1.60 3.07 20.87
C THR A 48 -0.39 3.73 20.18
N PRO A 49 0.37 3.04 19.30
CA PRO A 49 1.44 3.68 18.54
C PRO A 49 0.94 4.85 17.68
N GLY A 50 -0.19 4.69 16.99
CA GLY A 50 -0.78 5.76 16.18
C GLY A 50 -1.16 7.00 17.00
N ARG A 51 -1.67 6.81 18.23
CA ARG A 51 -2.00 7.92 19.14
C ARG A 51 -0.74 8.62 19.66
N GLN A 52 0.29 7.86 20.03
CA GLN A 52 1.56 8.45 20.47
C GLN A 52 2.21 9.27 19.35
N LEU A 53 2.18 8.76 18.12
CA LEU A 53 2.65 9.51 16.96
C LEU A 53 1.82 10.78 16.74
N ALA A 54 0.49 10.69 16.88
CA ALA A 54 -0.37 11.85 16.77
C ALA A 54 -0.03 12.93 17.81
N ASP A 55 0.20 12.53 19.07
CA ASP A 55 0.56 13.46 20.14
C ASP A 55 1.96 14.06 19.95
N GLN A 56 2.89 13.32 19.31
CA GLN A 56 4.20 13.84 18.96
C GLN A 56 4.17 14.85 17.80
N LEU A 57 3.27 14.66 16.83
CA LEU A 57 3.18 15.51 15.63
C LEU A 57 2.29 16.74 15.84
N ARG A 58 1.25 16.64 16.68
CA ARG A 58 0.27 17.71 16.91
C ARG A 58 0.98 18.93 17.50
N GLY A 59 0.86 20.08 16.84
CA GLY A 59 1.47 21.32 17.31
C GLY A 59 1.88 22.26 16.18
N VAL A 60 2.67 23.27 16.55
CA VAL A 60 3.26 24.25 15.62
C VAL A 60 4.76 24.02 15.55
N TRP A 61 5.29 23.95 14.33
CA TRP A 61 6.68 23.61 14.04
C TRP A 61 7.32 24.70 13.21
N ASN A 62 8.60 25.00 13.47
CA ASN A 62 9.39 25.85 12.58
C ASN A 62 9.82 25.05 11.34
N LEU A 63 9.58 25.60 10.15
CA LEU A 63 9.92 24.99 8.86
C LEU A 63 11.07 25.73 8.20
N ARG A 64 12.07 24.98 7.73
CA ARG A 64 13.15 25.50 6.89
C ARG A 64 13.22 24.70 5.60
N LEU A 65 13.17 25.41 4.48
CA LEU A 65 13.27 24.83 3.15
C LEU A 65 14.74 24.87 2.71
N HIS A 66 15.27 23.74 2.24
CA HIS A 66 16.66 23.62 1.83
C HIS A 66 16.75 22.98 0.43
N GLY A 67 17.63 23.51 -0.41
CA GLY A 67 17.86 23.02 -1.77
C GLY A 67 17.79 24.14 -2.81
N ARG A 68 18.29 23.87 -4.01
CA ARG A 68 18.39 24.86 -5.10
C ARG A 68 17.03 25.38 -5.58
N GLU A 69 16.01 24.53 -5.52
CA GLU A 69 14.64 24.83 -5.96
C GLU A 69 13.66 24.81 -4.77
N ALA A 70 14.19 24.96 -3.55
CA ALA A 70 13.38 24.89 -2.35
C ALA A 70 12.57 26.19 -2.19
N GLY A 71 11.25 26.05 -2.20
CA GLY A 71 10.32 27.16 -2.05
C GLY A 71 8.89 26.72 -2.25
N LEU A 72 7.95 27.46 -1.67
CA LEU A 72 6.52 27.27 -1.85
C LEU A 72 5.95 28.52 -2.51
N ARG A 73 5.07 28.34 -3.50
CA ARG A 73 4.48 29.46 -4.22
C ARG A 73 3.55 30.24 -3.29
N GLY A 74 3.71 31.56 -3.27
CA GLY A 74 2.81 32.46 -2.53
C GLY A 74 3.13 32.64 -1.04
N VAL A 75 4.23 32.06 -0.56
CA VAL A 75 4.74 32.25 0.81
C VAL A 75 6.25 32.54 0.77
N PRO A 76 6.82 33.23 1.77
CA PRO A 76 8.26 33.50 1.80
C PRO A 76 9.09 32.21 1.94
N ALA A 77 10.37 32.28 1.57
CA ALA A 77 11.28 31.13 1.64
C ALA A 77 11.72 30.78 3.09
N GLU A 78 11.64 31.75 4.00
CA GLU A 78 12.10 31.64 5.39
C GLU A 78 11.01 32.11 6.35
N GLY A 79 11.17 31.78 7.64
CA GLY A 79 10.22 32.16 8.69
C GLY A 79 8.87 31.44 8.58
N LEU A 80 8.86 30.28 7.92
CA LEU A 80 7.67 29.44 7.79
C LEU A 80 7.44 28.60 9.04
N GLU A 81 6.17 28.38 9.35
CA GLU A 81 5.72 27.43 10.36
C GLU A 81 4.78 26.39 9.71
N VAL A 82 4.70 25.20 10.30
CA VAL A 82 3.68 24.21 10.01
C VAL A 82 2.81 24.01 11.23
N PHE A 83 1.51 24.18 11.07
CA PHE A 83 0.52 23.74 12.06
C PHE A 83 0.01 22.35 11.68
N ILE A 84 0.08 21.40 12.60
CA ILE A 84 -0.41 20.03 12.42
C ILE A 84 -1.46 19.72 13.48
N ASP A 85 -2.60 19.20 13.04
CA ASP A 85 -3.65 18.66 13.90
C ASP A 85 -4.07 17.25 13.48
N ILE A 86 -4.29 16.41 14.48
CA ILE A 86 -4.69 15.00 14.36
C ILE A 86 -5.66 14.72 15.50
N ALA A 87 -6.85 14.17 15.21
CA ALA A 87 -7.84 13.89 16.25
C ALA A 87 -7.34 12.81 17.24
N PRO A 88 -7.83 12.77 18.51
CA PRO A 88 -7.29 11.87 19.55
C PRO A 88 -7.27 10.37 19.21
N ARG A 89 -8.17 9.92 18.34
CA ARG A 89 -8.20 8.55 17.79
C ARG A 89 -8.25 8.53 16.27
N GLY A 90 -8.02 9.68 15.64
CA GLY A 90 -8.05 9.83 14.20
C GLY A 90 -6.79 9.28 13.55
N ARG A 91 -6.89 8.95 12.27
CA ARG A 91 -5.75 8.55 11.43
C ARG A 91 -5.41 9.59 10.36
N ALA A 92 -6.27 10.59 10.18
CA ALA A 92 -6.06 11.67 9.24
C ALA A 92 -5.17 12.76 9.85
N VAL A 93 -4.24 13.26 9.04
CA VAL A 93 -3.40 14.41 9.35
C VAL A 93 -3.93 15.61 8.58
N ARG A 94 -4.12 16.73 9.27
CA ARG A 94 -4.48 18.00 8.65
C ARG A 94 -3.59 19.12 9.18
N GLY A 95 -3.55 20.24 8.47
CA GLY A 95 -2.66 21.33 8.85
C GLY A 95 -2.58 22.42 7.80
N PHE A 96 -1.75 23.41 8.10
CA PHE A 96 -1.45 24.54 7.24
C PHE A 96 0.06 24.84 7.28
N ILE A 97 0.58 25.40 6.20
CA ILE A 97 1.95 25.90 6.10
C ILE A 97 1.88 27.35 5.67
N ASP A 98 2.39 28.25 6.49
CA ASP A 98 2.48 29.67 6.19
C ASP A 98 3.47 30.34 7.16
N THR A 99 3.60 31.67 7.07
CA THR A 99 4.24 32.48 8.09
C THR A 99 3.52 32.40 9.43
N ALA A 100 4.29 32.60 10.50
CA ALA A 100 3.78 32.69 11.86
C ALA A 100 2.61 33.69 12.01
N GLN A 101 2.68 34.82 11.32
CA GLN A 101 1.65 35.85 11.36
C GLN A 101 0.36 35.38 10.67
N ALA A 102 0.46 34.77 9.49
CA ALA A 102 -0.69 34.28 8.74
C ALA A 102 -1.41 33.12 9.45
N LEU A 103 -0.67 32.18 10.04
CA LEU A 103 -1.27 31.06 10.79
C LEU A 103 -2.07 31.51 12.02
N ARG A 104 -1.80 32.72 12.55
CA ARG A 104 -2.47 33.30 13.71
C ARG A 104 -3.43 34.44 13.34
N ALA A 105 -3.60 34.72 12.06
CA ALA A 105 -4.57 35.71 11.61
C ALA A 105 -5.99 35.19 11.87
N ALA A 106 -6.80 36.01 12.55
CA ALA A 106 -8.18 35.70 12.95
C ALA A 106 -9.16 35.77 11.77
#